data_AF-A0A7S3S066-F1
#
_entry.id   AF-A0A7S3S066-F1
#
_cell.length_a   1.000
_cell.length_b   1.000
_cell.length_c   1.000
_cell.angle_alpha   90.00
_cell.angle_beta   90.00
_cell.angle_gamma   90.00
#
_symmetry.space_group_name_H-M   'P 1'
#
loop_
_entity.id
_entity.type
_entity.pdbx_description
1 polymer ?
#
loop_
_entity_poly.entity_id
_entity_poly.type
_entity_poly.pdbx_seq_one_letter_code
_entity_poly.pdbx_strand_id
1 'polypeptide(L)'
;SLSSPSAPSPPTPATSSPPPLHLLLYDMCARPTLADVERLARGLAAARRGTGSRGVPHRLNAEEHRLYELAKARGYAVLKGSGHRRERKGSPLLNVLRQRADALDECLVWCQQGVLTDHCCVDFSPRRLGRREEMPLLRCTLSVARAMGGAAVVAGEGGGWIEAALAGSEGSAAHLSAATLSDALPEADLESLPIWRVPPRVARFASPRAEPQLTKRLAKALVAALREHGDWDCSGSASGGEAG
;
A
#
# COMPACT_ATOMS: atom_id res chain seq x y z
N SER A 1 29.97 -71.47 38.52
CA SER A 1 28.86 -70.49 38.49
C SER A 1 29.20 -69.44 37.46
N LEU A 2 28.82 -69.68 36.20
CA LEU A 2 29.21 -68.82 35.07
C LEU A 2 28.12 -67.77 34.83
N SER A 3 28.48 -66.51 35.05
CA SER A 3 27.65 -65.34 34.75
C SER A 3 27.70 -65.04 33.25
N SER A 4 26.54 -65.06 32.60
CA SER A 4 26.37 -64.57 31.23
C SER A 4 26.22 -63.04 31.22
N PRO A 5 26.93 -62.30 30.34
CA PRO A 5 26.70 -60.88 30.17
C PRO A 5 25.45 -60.62 29.30
N SER A 6 24.59 -59.72 29.78
CA SER A 6 23.37 -59.28 29.09
C SER A 6 23.69 -58.40 27.88
N ALA A 7 23.06 -58.68 26.74
CA ALA A 7 23.25 -57.91 25.51
C ALA A 7 22.59 -56.51 25.60
N PRO A 8 23.18 -55.46 24.99
CA PRO A 8 22.58 -54.12 24.97
C PRO A 8 21.40 -54.04 23.99
N SER A 9 20.31 -53.42 24.44
CA SER A 9 19.09 -53.16 23.67
C SER A 9 19.35 -52.23 22.47
N PRO A 10 18.62 -52.40 21.35
CA PRO A 10 18.77 -51.54 20.18
C PRO A 10 18.29 -50.10 20.45
N PRO A 11 18.90 -49.09 19.80
CA PRO A 11 18.48 -47.71 19.95
C PRO A 11 17.09 -47.51 19.36
N THR A 12 16.22 -46.89 20.15
CA THR A 12 14.89 -46.43 19.73
C THR A 12 15.03 -45.44 18.57
N PRO A 13 14.23 -45.57 17.49
CA PRO A 13 14.25 -44.59 16.42
C PRO A 13 13.84 -43.23 16.98
N ALA A 14 14.69 -42.23 16.78
CA ALA A 14 14.40 -40.85 17.16
C ALA A 14 13.12 -40.41 16.44
N THR A 15 12.06 -40.19 17.22
CA THR A 15 10.83 -39.58 16.77
C THR A 15 11.16 -38.16 16.33
N SER A 16 11.46 -37.98 15.03
CA SER A 16 11.55 -36.65 14.45
C SER A 16 10.16 -36.03 14.54
N SER A 17 9.97 -35.13 15.50
CA SER A 17 8.81 -34.24 15.55
C SER A 17 8.54 -33.73 14.14
N PRO A 18 7.31 -33.84 13.60
CA PRO A 18 7.00 -33.13 12.37
C PRO A 18 7.33 -31.64 12.62
N PRO A 19 7.92 -30.94 11.63
CA PRO A 19 8.21 -29.52 11.79
C PRO A 19 6.90 -28.81 12.16
N PRO A 20 6.94 -27.86 13.11
CA PRO A 20 5.75 -27.16 13.51
C PRO A 20 5.12 -26.47 12.30
N LEU A 21 3.81 -26.63 12.10
CA LEU A 21 3.05 -26.18 10.93
C LEU A 21 3.18 -24.67 10.63
N HIS A 22 3.76 -23.87 11.52
CA HIS A 22 4.07 -22.46 11.28
C HIS A 22 5.19 -22.27 10.23
N LEU A 23 6.05 -23.27 10.02
CA LEU A 23 7.13 -23.21 9.02
C LEU A 23 6.70 -23.60 7.60
N LEU A 24 5.50 -24.18 7.43
CA LEU A 24 4.91 -24.48 6.12
C LEU A 24 3.96 -23.39 5.61
N LEU A 25 3.79 -22.30 6.37
CA LEU A 25 2.95 -21.15 6.02
C LEU A 25 3.76 -19.93 5.57
N TYR A 26 5.08 -20.07 5.45
CA TYR A 26 6.01 -18.97 5.19
C TYR A 26 6.19 -18.62 3.70
N ASP A 27 5.33 -19.14 2.82
CA ASP A 27 5.48 -18.98 1.37
C ASP A 27 4.28 -18.31 0.67
N MET A 28 3.47 -17.54 1.40
CA MET A 28 2.28 -16.90 0.81
C MET A 28 2.30 -15.40 1.01
N CYS A 29 3.01 -14.68 0.13
CA CYS A 29 2.85 -13.23 -0.04
C CYS A 29 1.36 -12.87 0.06
N ALA A 30 0.99 -12.04 1.03
CA ALA A 30 -0.40 -11.75 1.36
C ALA A 30 -1.10 -10.88 0.30
N ARG A 31 -0.35 -10.46 -0.72
CA ARG A 31 -0.82 -9.76 -1.91
C ARG A 31 -1.91 -10.57 -2.64
N PRO A 32 -3.05 -9.96 -2.95
CA PRO A 32 -4.13 -10.62 -3.65
C PRO A 32 -3.82 -10.76 -5.15
N THR A 33 -4.43 -11.73 -5.81
CA THR A 33 -4.42 -11.78 -7.28
C THR A 33 -5.43 -10.77 -7.84
N LEU A 34 -5.20 -10.25 -9.06
CA LEU A 34 -6.19 -9.40 -9.73
C LEU A 34 -7.55 -10.10 -9.87
N ALA A 35 -7.55 -11.41 -10.13
CA ALA A 35 -8.77 -12.20 -10.23
C ALA A 35 -9.55 -12.21 -8.90
N ASP A 36 -8.87 -12.32 -7.75
CA ASP A 36 -9.52 -12.22 -6.44
C ASP A 36 -10.12 -10.83 -6.21
N VAL A 37 -9.41 -9.77 -6.59
CA VAL A 37 -9.90 -8.39 -6.44
C VAL A 37 -11.15 -8.15 -7.29
N GLU A 38 -11.16 -8.61 -8.54
CA GLU A 38 -12.31 -8.50 -9.44
C GLU A 38 -13.52 -9.30 -8.93
N ARG A 39 -13.29 -10.47 -8.33
CA ARG A 39 -14.35 -11.25 -7.66
C ARG A 39 -14.92 -10.49 -6.47
N LEU A 40 -14.08 -9.95 -5.60
CA LEU A 40 -14.50 -9.17 -4.43
C LEU A 40 -15.29 -7.91 -4.83
N ALA A 41 -14.86 -7.20 -5.88
CA ALA A 41 -15.55 -6.03 -6.41
C ALA A 41 -17.00 -6.37 -6.83
N ARG A 42 -17.22 -7.56 -7.41
CA ARG A 42 -18.55 -8.08 -7.79
C ARG A 42 -19.34 -8.67 -6.62
N GLY A 43 -18.77 -8.73 -5.42
CA GLY A 43 -19.38 -9.34 -4.24
C GLY A 43 -19.29 -10.87 -4.21
N LEU A 44 -18.41 -11.46 -5.02
CA LEU A 44 -18.09 -12.88 -5.00
C LEU A 44 -16.96 -13.15 -3.99
N ALA A 45 -16.92 -14.35 -3.43
CA ALA A 45 -15.82 -14.75 -2.57
C ALA A 45 -14.51 -14.84 -3.37
N ALA A 46 -13.41 -14.31 -2.82
CA ALA A 46 -12.07 -14.55 -3.36
C ALA A 46 -11.77 -16.07 -3.40
N ALA A 47 -10.98 -16.50 -4.37
CA ALA A 47 -10.50 -17.87 -4.46
C ALA A 47 -9.51 -18.16 -3.31
N ARG A 48 -8.63 -17.19 -3.02
CA ARG A 48 -7.71 -17.31 -1.89
C ARG A 48 -8.35 -16.84 -0.58
N ARG A 49 -8.23 -17.67 0.46
CA ARG A 49 -8.65 -17.32 1.83
C ARG A 49 -7.81 -16.15 2.35
N GLY A 50 -8.44 -15.22 3.07
CA GLY A 50 -7.77 -14.09 3.71
C GLY A 50 -7.64 -12.83 2.83
N THR A 51 -7.86 -12.93 1.52
CA THR A 51 -7.83 -11.79 0.59
C THR A 51 -8.90 -10.74 0.93
N GLY A 52 -10.12 -11.18 1.24
CA GLY A 52 -11.22 -10.31 1.71
C GLY A 52 -11.47 -10.45 3.21
N SER A 53 -12.11 -9.42 3.80
CA SER A 53 -12.57 -9.44 5.19
C SER A 53 -14.07 -9.18 5.29
N ARG A 54 -14.76 -9.82 6.24
CA ARG A 54 -16.16 -9.49 6.56
C ARG A 54 -16.30 -8.12 7.23
N GLY A 55 -15.24 -7.65 7.89
CA GLY A 55 -15.19 -6.36 8.59
C GLY A 55 -14.85 -5.18 7.68
N VAL A 56 -14.47 -5.43 6.42
CA VAL A 56 -14.08 -4.40 5.45
C VAL A 56 -14.94 -4.58 4.19
N PRO A 57 -15.74 -3.58 3.79
CA PRO A 57 -16.59 -3.75 2.63
C PRO A 57 -15.76 -3.71 1.35
N HIS A 58 -15.98 -4.67 0.46
CA HIS A 58 -15.35 -4.76 -0.87
C HIS A 58 -16.36 -4.84 -2.02
N ARG A 59 -17.62 -5.19 -1.74
CA ARG A 59 -18.65 -5.28 -2.78
C ARG A 59 -19.05 -3.89 -3.26
N LEU A 60 -18.91 -3.66 -4.56
CA LEU A 60 -19.30 -2.41 -5.21
C LEU A 60 -20.79 -2.44 -5.60
N ASN A 61 -21.41 -1.26 -5.64
CA ASN A 61 -22.71 -1.08 -6.31
C ASN A 61 -22.49 -0.70 -7.79
N ALA A 62 -23.57 -0.53 -8.57
CA ALA A 62 -23.47 -0.21 -9.99
C ALA A 62 -22.68 1.09 -10.27
N GLU A 63 -22.88 2.13 -9.46
CA GLU A 63 -22.20 3.41 -9.65
C GLU A 63 -20.70 3.32 -9.29
N GLU A 64 -20.38 2.71 -8.15
CA GLU A 64 -18.99 2.46 -7.77
C GLU A 64 -18.27 1.55 -8.76
N HIS A 65 -18.98 0.58 -9.35
CA HIS A 65 -18.40 -0.28 -10.38
C HIS A 65 -18.05 0.53 -11.63
N ARG A 66 -18.88 1.51 -12.02
CA ARG A 66 -18.54 2.46 -13.12
C ARG A 66 -17.30 3.29 -12.75
N LEU A 67 -17.25 3.81 -11.53
CA LEU A 67 -16.10 4.59 -11.04
C LEU A 67 -14.82 3.74 -10.96
N TYR A 68 -14.93 2.47 -10.60
CA TYR A 68 -13.83 1.51 -10.56
C TYR A 68 -13.26 1.26 -11.96
N GLU A 69 -14.11 1.02 -12.96
CA GLU A 69 -13.65 0.86 -14.35
C GLU A 69 -13.04 2.15 -14.92
N LEU A 70 -13.62 3.32 -14.61
CA LEU A 70 -13.02 4.60 -14.98
C LEU A 70 -11.65 4.83 -14.32
N ALA A 71 -11.50 4.41 -13.05
CA ALA A 71 -10.23 4.53 -12.34
C ALA A 71 -9.16 3.61 -12.95
N LYS A 72 -9.53 2.39 -13.33
CA LYS A 72 -8.65 1.45 -14.06
C LYS A 72 -8.13 2.07 -15.35
N ALA A 73 -9.01 2.67 -16.14
CA ALA A 73 -8.64 3.29 -17.41
C ALA A 73 -7.74 4.53 -17.24
N ARG A 74 -7.93 5.30 -16.16
CA ARG A 74 -7.20 6.56 -15.93
C ARG A 74 -5.91 6.39 -15.13
N GLY A 75 -5.79 5.32 -14.36
CA GLY A 75 -4.75 5.14 -13.34
C GLY A 75 -4.99 5.91 -12.04
N TYR A 76 -6.10 6.66 -11.92
CA TYR A 76 -6.48 7.34 -10.68
C TYR A 76 -8.01 7.40 -10.53
N ALA A 77 -8.48 7.43 -9.28
CA ALA A 77 -9.90 7.53 -8.97
C ALA A 77 -10.35 8.98 -8.69
N VAL A 78 -11.63 9.27 -8.88
CA VAL A 78 -12.25 10.53 -8.48
C VAL A 78 -13.43 10.21 -7.57
N LEU A 79 -13.41 10.76 -6.36
CA LEU A 79 -14.39 10.50 -5.31
C LEU A 79 -15.10 11.79 -4.93
N LYS A 80 -16.40 11.71 -4.67
CA LYS A 80 -17.15 12.78 -4.00
C LYS A 80 -16.98 12.63 -2.48
N GLY A 81 -16.55 13.70 -1.82
CA GLY A 81 -16.26 13.70 -0.38
C GLY A 81 -15.18 12.68 -0.01
N SER A 82 -15.35 12.03 1.14
CA SER A 82 -14.44 10.99 1.63
C SER A 82 -14.64 9.61 0.99
N GLY A 83 -15.59 9.48 0.05
CA GLY A 83 -15.99 8.19 -0.53
C GLY A 83 -16.72 7.25 0.45
N HIS A 84 -17.03 7.72 1.68
CA HIS A 84 -17.82 6.96 2.64
C HIS A 84 -19.29 6.95 2.24
N ARG A 85 -19.92 5.78 2.32
CA ARG A 85 -21.36 5.66 2.19
C ARG A 85 -22.02 6.05 3.53
N ARG A 86 -23.20 6.66 3.48
CA ARG A 86 -24.02 6.86 4.69
C ARG A 86 -24.54 5.53 5.24
N GLU A 87 -24.85 4.57 4.35
CA GLU A 87 -25.46 3.29 4.71
C GLU A 87 -24.47 2.22 5.20
N ARG A 88 -23.16 2.41 5.05
CA ARG A 88 -22.12 1.43 5.41
C ARG A 88 -20.85 2.13 5.88
N LYS A 89 -20.20 1.58 6.91
CA LYS A 89 -18.90 2.05 7.37
C LYS A 89 -17.83 1.80 6.31
N GLY A 90 -17.02 2.80 6.01
CA GLY A 90 -15.91 2.73 5.05
C GLY A 90 -16.27 3.11 3.61
N SER A 91 -15.26 3.07 2.74
CA SER A 91 -15.41 3.32 1.29
C SER A 91 -15.08 2.04 0.52
N PRO A 92 -16.10 1.28 0.06
CA PRO A 92 -15.88 0.03 -0.67
C PRO A 92 -15.02 0.22 -1.92
N LEU A 93 -15.26 1.33 -2.65
CA LEU A 93 -14.48 1.69 -3.83
C LEU A 93 -12.99 1.88 -3.51
N LEU A 94 -12.65 2.66 -2.48
CA LEU A 94 -11.24 2.84 -2.09
C LEU A 94 -10.62 1.53 -1.61
N ASN A 95 -11.36 0.70 -0.86
CA ASN A 95 -10.85 -0.58 -0.38
C ASN A 95 -10.48 -1.51 -1.54
N VAL A 96 -11.35 -1.60 -2.56
CA VAL A 96 -11.09 -2.41 -3.77
C VAL A 96 -9.95 -1.81 -4.59
N LEU A 97 -9.92 -0.50 -4.78
CA LEU A 97 -8.84 0.15 -5.52
C LEU A 97 -7.48 -0.04 -4.85
N ARG A 98 -7.44 0.01 -3.51
CA ARG A 98 -6.22 -0.25 -2.73
C ARG A 98 -5.79 -1.71 -2.84
N GLN A 99 -6.73 -2.66 -2.83
CA GLN A 99 -6.45 -4.07 -3.14
C GLN A 99 -5.96 -4.29 -4.56
N ARG A 100 -6.49 -3.53 -5.53
CA ARG A 100 -6.07 -3.63 -6.91
C ARG A 100 -4.68 -3.07 -7.13
N ALA A 101 -4.37 -1.94 -6.49
CA ALA A 101 -3.03 -1.35 -6.48
C ALA A 101 -2.04 -2.31 -5.81
N ASP A 102 -2.44 -2.97 -4.71
CA ASP A 102 -1.65 -4.02 -4.08
C ASP A 102 -1.46 -5.21 -5.03
N ALA A 103 -2.49 -5.70 -5.72
CA ALA A 103 -2.32 -6.77 -6.70
C ALA A 103 -1.37 -6.42 -7.86
N LEU A 104 -1.21 -5.14 -8.19
CA LEU A 104 -0.30 -4.64 -9.22
C LEU A 104 1.09 -4.23 -8.71
N ASP A 105 1.28 -4.19 -7.39
CA ASP A 105 2.42 -3.51 -6.80
C ASP A 105 2.55 -2.06 -7.30
N GLU A 106 1.47 -1.28 -7.27
CA GLU A 106 1.45 0.11 -7.69
C GLU A 106 1.00 1.04 -6.55
N CYS A 107 1.40 2.31 -6.59
CA CYS A 107 0.82 3.31 -5.71
C CYS A 107 -0.64 3.60 -6.11
N LEU A 108 -1.53 3.81 -5.14
CA LEU A 108 -2.90 4.23 -5.43
C LEU A 108 -3.00 5.75 -5.47
N VAL A 109 -3.47 6.30 -6.59
CA VAL A 109 -3.73 7.74 -6.74
C VAL A 109 -5.24 8.01 -6.80
N TRP A 110 -5.72 9.02 -6.06
CA TRP A 110 -7.12 9.46 -6.17
C TRP A 110 -7.31 10.95 -5.86
N CYS A 111 -8.42 11.49 -6.36
CA CYS A 111 -8.91 12.83 -6.03
C CYS A 111 -10.13 12.73 -5.11
N GLN A 112 -10.14 13.50 -4.02
CA GLN A 112 -11.32 13.70 -3.16
C GLN A 112 -11.88 15.08 -3.41
N GLN A 113 -13.13 15.14 -3.87
CA GLN A 113 -13.83 16.40 -4.11
C GLN A 113 -14.50 16.86 -2.82
N GLY A 114 -14.01 17.95 -2.24
CA GLY A 114 -14.53 18.49 -0.99
C GLY A 114 -15.55 19.60 -1.22
N VAL A 115 -15.98 20.23 -0.12
CA VAL A 115 -16.87 21.40 -0.18
C VAL A 115 -16.07 22.63 -0.59
N LEU A 116 -14.99 22.92 0.13
CA LEU A 116 -14.13 24.10 -0.05
C LEU A 116 -12.82 23.76 -0.76
N THR A 117 -12.29 22.57 -0.50
CA THR A 117 -10.96 22.15 -0.91
C THR A 117 -11.04 20.75 -1.52
N ASP A 118 -10.42 20.58 -2.67
CA ASP A 118 -10.22 19.26 -3.26
C ASP A 118 -8.84 18.74 -2.85
N HIS A 119 -8.71 17.42 -2.73
CA HIS A 119 -7.44 16.79 -2.39
C HIS A 119 -7.01 15.80 -3.48
N CYS A 120 -5.76 15.87 -3.91
CA CYS A 120 -5.10 14.76 -4.60
C CYS A 120 -4.33 13.94 -3.57
N CYS A 121 -4.48 12.62 -3.60
CA CYS A 121 -3.93 11.71 -2.62
C CYS A 121 -3.12 10.62 -3.31
N VAL A 122 -2.01 10.20 -2.70
CA VAL A 122 -1.17 9.08 -3.15
C VAL A 122 -0.94 8.16 -1.96
N ASP A 123 -1.38 6.91 -2.05
CA ASP A 123 -1.13 5.86 -1.05
C ASP A 123 0.00 4.94 -1.54
N PHE A 124 1.10 4.94 -0.79
CA PHE A 124 2.31 4.14 -1.06
C PHE A 124 2.24 2.75 -0.43
N SER A 125 1.32 2.52 0.51
CA SER A 125 1.21 1.24 1.22
C SER A 125 1.05 0.00 0.33
N PRO A 126 0.42 0.04 -0.87
CA PRO A 126 0.35 -1.14 -1.72
C PRO A 126 1.68 -1.55 -2.35
N ARG A 127 2.72 -0.69 -2.30
CA ARG A 127 4.09 -1.08 -2.67
C ARG A 127 4.79 -1.88 -1.57
N ARG A 128 4.22 -1.94 -0.36
CA ARG A 128 4.74 -2.68 0.81
C ARG A 128 6.19 -2.36 1.16
N LEU A 129 6.66 -1.19 0.74
CA LEU A 129 8.04 -0.78 0.88
C LEU A 129 8.42 -0.49 2.32
N GLY A 130 9.66 -0.79 2.62
CA GLY A 130 10.35 -0.23 3.77
C GLY A 130 10.46 1.30 3.67
N ARG A 131 10.86 1.92 4.78
CA ARG A 131 10.91 3.39 4.85
C ARG A 131 11.93 3.98 3.87
N ARG A 132 13.06 3.31 3.67
CA ARG A 132 14.16 3.82 2.83
C ARG A 132 13.80 3.76 1.35
N GLU A 133 13.10 2.70 0.96
CA GLU A 133 12.67 2.40 -0.39
C GLU A 133 11.47 3.27 -0.81
N GLU A 134 10.67 3.75 0.15
CA GLU A 134 9.56 4.68 -0.10
C GLU A 134 10.05 6.12 -0.38
N MET A 135 11.22 6.51 0.13
CA MET A 135 11.71 7.89 0.03
C MET A 135 11.86 8.44 -1.40
N PRO A 136 12.36 7.67 -2.39
CA PRO A 136 12.39 8.10 -3.79
C PRO A 136 10.99 8.44 -4.34
N LEU A 137 9.98 7.61 -4.04
CA LEU A 137 8.60 7.83 -4.48
C LEU A 137 8.00 9.08 -3.84
N LEU A 138 8.26 9.28 -2.55
CA LEU A 138 7.82 10.49 -1.85
C LEU A 138 8.48 11.75 -2.43
N ARG A 139 9.79 11.71 -2.69
CA ARG A 139 10.52 12.82 -3.33
C ARG A 139 9.96 13.16 -4.71
N CYS A 140 9.74 12.14 -5.54
CA CYS A 140 9.11 12.30 -6.85
C CYS A 140 7.72 12.94 -6.75
N THR A 141 6.89 12.43 -5.84
CA THR A 141 5.52 12.96 -5.62
C THR A 141 5.57 14.43 -5.22
N LEU A 142 6.48 14.81 -4.32
CA LEU A 142 6.66 16.18 -3.87
C LEU A 142 7.21 17.10 -4.98
N SER A 143 8.14 16.63 -5.81
CA SER A 143 8.67 17.44 -6.92
C SER A 143 7.59 17.73 -7.97
N VAL A 144 6.77 16.73 -8.32
CA VAL A 144 5.64 16.92 -9.24
C VAL A 144 4.62 17.89 -8.66
N ALA A 145 4.26 17.74 -7.38
CA ALA A 145 3.31 18.65 -6.73
C ALA A 145 3.79 20.10 -6.72
N ARG A 146 5.09 20.34 -6.43
CA ARG A 146 5.70 21.67 -6.47
C ARG A 146 5.67 22.28 -7.86
N ALA A 147 6.06 21.53 -8.89
CA ALA A 147 6.05 22.01 -10.27
C ALA A 147 4.64 22.40 -10.76
N MET A 148 3.60 21.79 -10.18
CA MET A 148 2.20 22.02 -10.52
C MET A 148 1.53 23.10 -9.65
N GLY A 149 2.25 23.74 -8.72
CA GLY A 149 1.68 24.75 -7.82
C GLY A 149 0.76 24.18 -6.73
N GLY A 150 0.82 22.88 -6.45
CA GLY A 150 0.01 22.25 -5.40
C GLY A 150 0.55 22.55 -4.01
N ALA A 151 -0.31 23.06 -3.12
CA ALA A 151 0.02 23.20 -1.70
C ALA A 151 -0.17 21.84 -1.00
N ALA A 152 0.92 21.23 -0.53
CA ALA A 152 0.85 20.00 0.25
C ALA A 152 0.26 20.31 1.62
N VAL A 153 -0.87 19.67 1.96
CA VAL A 153 -1.46 19.72 3.30
C VAL A 153 -1.44 18.30 3.83
N VAL A 154 -0.55 18.05 4.78
CA VAL A 154 -0.55 16.80 5.54
C VAL A 154 -1.19 17.06 6.91
N ALA A 155 -2.16 16.22 7.28
CA ALA A 155 -2.82 16.25 8.57
C ALA A 155 -2.93 14.82 9.15
N GLY A 156 -2.46 14.63 10.39
CA GLY A 156 -2.78 13.50 11.29
C GLY A 156 -3.81 13.93 12.37
N GLU A 157 -4.53 13.08 13.11
CA GLU A 157 -4.24 11.74 13.65
C GLU A 157 -5.36 10.69 13.39
N GLY A 158 -5.06 9.40 13.64
CA GLY A 158 -6.06 8.31 13.72
C GLY A 158 -5.89 7.09 12.80
N GLY A 159 -4.71 6.89 12.19
CA GLY A 159 -4.43 5.71 11.35
C GLY A 159 -3.57 5.95 10.11
N GLY A 160 -2.40 6.59 10.28
CA GLY A 160 -1.28 6.61 9.33
C GLY A 160 -1.36 7.64 8.18
N TRP A 161 -0.72 8.79 8.33
CA TRP A 161 -0.47 9.78 7.27
C TRP A 161 0.99 10.24 7.37
N ILE A 162 1.70 10.41 6.24
CA ILE A 162 3.13 10.79 6.20
C ILE A 162 3.24 12.31 5.99
N GLU A 163 3.90 13.02 6.92
CA GLU A 163 4.08 14.48 6.95
C GLU A 163 5.09 15.03 5.95
N ALA A 164 4.66 16.08 5.22
CA ALA A 164 5.49 16.94 4.38
C ALA A 164 4.80 18.31 4.26
N ALA A 165 5.15 19.25 5.15
CA ALA A 165 4.68 20.62 5.06
C ALA A 165 5.47 21.39 3.99
N LEU A 166 4.78 22.03 3.05
CA LEU A 166 5.38 23.02 2.15
C LEU A 166 4.52 24.28 2.14
N ALA A 167 4.74 25.13 3.14
CA ALA A 167 4.23 26.49 3.12
C ALA A 167 5.16 27.35 2.25
N GLY A 168 4.56 27.99 1.25
CA GLY A 168 5.19 29.13 0.59
C GLY A 168 5.25 30.30 1.56
N SER A 169 6.41 30.49 2.18
CA SER A 169 6.97 31.81 2.43
C SER A 169 8.44 31.73 2.07
N GLU A 170 8.90 32.61 1.19
CA GLU A 170 10.31 32.77 0.86
C GLU A 170 11.13 32.77 2.17
N GLY A 171 12.01 31.78 2.33
CA GLY A 171 12.93 31.70 3.47
C GLY A 171 12.87 30.45 4.36
N SER A 172 11.99 29.48 4.13
CA SER A 172 12.08 28.20 4.87
C SER A 172 11.73 27.01 3.99
N ALA A 173 12.77 26.45 3.35
CA ALA A 173 12.72 25.08 2.88
C ALA A 173 12.59 24.19 4.12
N ALA A 174 11.36 23.93 4.56
CA ALA A 174 11.10 23.01 5.64
C ALA A 174 11.77 21.67 5.31
N HIS A 175 12.84 21.39 6.03
CA HIS A 175 13.51 20.10 6.03
C HIS A 175 12.44 19.07 6.34
N LEU A 176 12.18 18.15 5.39
CA LEU A 176 11.46 16.92 5.67
C LEU A 176 12.31 16.17 6.69
N SER A 177 12.07 16.40 7.99
CA SER A 177 12.76 15.61 8.99
C SER A 177 12.18 14.21 8.89
N ALA A 178 13.03 13.20 8.70
CA ALA A 178 12.67 11.79 8.65
C ALA A 178 11.97 11.29 9.95
N ALA A 179 11.80 12.18 10.95
CA ALA A 179 11.32 11.89 12.29
C ALA A 179 9.78 11.74 12.39
N THR A 180 8.96 12.18 11.42
CA THR A 180 7.50 12.01 11.54
C THR A 180 6.96 10.65 11.07
N LEU A 181 7.83 9.71 10.76
CA LEU A 181 7.45 8.32 10.51
C LEU A 181 7.40 7.59 11.86
N SER A 182 6.26 7.61 12.55
CA SER A 182 6.05 6.86 13.81
C SER A 182 5.87 5.35 13.56
N ASP A 183 6.25 4.54 14.55
CA ASP A 183 6.33 3.07 14.66
C ASP A 183 5.70 2.28 13.52
N ALA A 184 6.51 1.96 12.52
CA ALA A 184 6.15 0.99 11.50
C ALA A 184 6.20 -0.40 12.13
N LEU A 185 5.19 -1.24 11.83
CA LEU A 185 5.38 -2.69 11.92
C LEU A 185 6.71 -3.07 11.24
N PRO A 186 7.49 -4.00 11.80
CA PRO A 186 8.69 -4.52 11.13
C PRO A 186 8.40 -4.79 9.65
N GLU A 187 9.31 -4.42 8.75
CA GLU A 187 9.10 -4.56 7.30
C GLU A 187 8.73 -6.01 6.91
N ALA A 188 9.27 -6.99 7.65
CA ALA A 188 8.95 -8.41 7.53
C ALA A 188 7.47 -8.76 7.77
N ASP A 189 6.73 -7.94 8.51
CA ASP A 189 5.31 -8.19 8.79
C ASP A 189 4.41 -7.69 7.66
N LEU A 190 4.83 -6.69 6.88
CA LEU A 190 3.97 -6.07 5.86
C LEU A 190 3.58 -7.08 4.78
N GLU A 191 4.54 -7.82 4.22
CA GLU A 191 4.31 -8.82 3.17
C GLU A 191 3.39 -9.97 3.60
N SER A 192 3.33 -10.27 4.90
CA SER A 192 2.47 -11.30 5.46
C SER A 192 1.02 -10.85 5.71
N LEU A 193 0.77 -9.53 5.66
CA LEU A 193 -0.54 -8.95 5.96
C LEU A 193 -1.35 -8.67 4.69
N PRO A 194 -2.64 -9.01 4.65
CA PRO A 194 -3.48 -8.54 3.56
C PRO A 194 -3.57 -7.00 3.62
N ILE A 195 -3.68 -6.33 2.47
CA ILE A 195 -3.58 -4.85 2.40
C ILE A 195 -4.56 -4.10 3.29
N TRP A 196 -5.72 -4.70 3.60
CA TRP A 196 -6.71 -4.10 4.50
C TRP A 196 -6.29 -4.10 5.98
N ARG A 197 -5.20 -4.79 6.34
CA ARG A 197 -4.50 -4.70 7.64
C ARG A 197 -3.24 -3.85 7.59
N VAL A 198 -2.68 -3.63 6.40
CA VAL A 198 -1.53 -2.74 6.23
C VAL A 198 -2.01 -1.30 6.52
N PRO A 199 -1.34 -0.55 7.42
CA PRO A 199 -1.66 0.85 7.64
C PRO A 199 -1.49 1.65 6.33
N PRO A 200 -2.44 2.53 5.97
CA PRO A 200 -2.29 3.38 4.80
C PRO A 200 -1.12 4.34 5.00
N ARG A 201 -0.42 4.66 3.91
CA ARG A 201 0.72 5.57 3.90
C ARG A 201 0.48 6.60 2.81
N VAL A 202 -0.19 7.70 3.17
CA VAL A 202 -0.79 8.58 2.17
C VAL A 202 -0.22 9.99 2.23
N ALA A 203 0.24 10.50 1.09
CA ALA A 203 0.51 11.92 0.87
C ALA A 203 -0.75 12.62 0.31
N ARG A 204 -1.03 13.84 0.79
CA ARG A 204 -2.20 14.64 0.40
C ARG A 204 -1.80 16.04 -0.06
N PHE A 205 -2.39 16.46 -1.18
CA PHE A 205 -2.17 17.75 -1.83
C PHE A 205 -3.49 18.48 -1.93
N ALA A 206 -3.60 19.61 -1.23
CA ALA A 206 -4.80 20.42 -1.23
C ALA A 206 -4.80 21.38 -2.42
N SER A 207 -5.98 21.57 -2.99
CA SER A 207 -6.25 22.55 -4.03
C SER A 207 -7.55 23.27 -3.69
N PRO A 208 -7.58 24.60 -3.73
CA PRO A 208 -8.84 25.34 -3.67
C PRO A 208 -9.80 24.86 -4.76
N ARG A 209 -11.10 24.76 -4.44
CA ARG A 209 -12.11 24.34 -5.41
C ARG A 209 -12.35 25.33 -6.55
N ALA A 210 -11.84 26.56 -6.43
CA ALA A 210 -11.79 27.53 -7.53
C ALA A 210 -10.98 26.98 -8.73
N GLU A 211 -10.12 25.99 -8.50
CA GLU A 211 -9.32 25.30 -9.54
C GLU A 211 -9.62 23.79 -9.58
N PRO A 212 -10.84 23.36 -9.93
CA PRO A 212 -11.29 21.97 -9.80
C PRO A 212 -10.57 21.00 -10.75
N GLN A 213 -9.84 21.53 -11.74
CA GLN A 213 -9.04 20.74 -12.66
C GLN A 213 -7.61 20.52 -12.17
N LEU A 214 -7.13 21.29 -11.18
CA LEU A 214 -5.76 21.18 -10.69
C LEU A 214 -5.50 19.82 -10.07
N THR A 215 -6.42 19.31 -9.22
CA THR A 215 -6.27 17.99 -8.59
C THR A 215 -6.24 16.84 -9.60
N LYS A 216 -7.02 16.93 -10.69
CA LYS A 216 -7.02 15.93 -11.76
C LYS A 216 -5.76 16.00 -12.61
N ARG A 217 -5.28 17.21 -12.93
CA ARG A 217 -4.01 17.41 -13.65
C ARG A 217 -2.84 16.88 -12.81
N LEU A 218 -2.84 17.18 -11.52
CA LEU A 218 -1.84 16.68 -10.56
C LEU A 218 -1.91 15.15 -10.47
N ALA A 219 -3.09 14.56 -10.31
CA ALA A 219 -3.25 13.10 -10.28
C ALA A 219 -2.71 12.45 -11.56
N LYS A 220 -3.02 13.02 -12.73
CA LYS A 220 -2.49 12.54 -14.02
C LYS A 220 -0.96 12.61 -14.08
N ALA A 221 -0.37 13.73 -13.63
CA ALA A 221 1.08 13.90 -13.60
C ALA A 221 1.75 12.93 -12.63
N LEU A 222 1.15 12.70 -11.46
CA LEU A 222 1.65 11.74 -10.46
C LEU A 222 1.57 10.30 -10.96
N VAL A 223 0.49 9.91 -11.62
CA VAL A 223 0.38 8.57 -12.24
C VAL A 223 1.48 8.35 -13.27
N ALA A 224 1.80 9.34 -14.10
CA ALA A 224 2.88 9.23 -15.07
C ALA A 224 4.24 9.07 -14.37
N ALA A 225 4.56 9.97 -13.43
CA ALA A 225 5.85 9.98 -12.75
C ALA A 225 6.09 8.74 -11.88
N LEU A 226 5.05 8.25 -11.17
CA LEU A 226 5.17 7.06 -10.32
C LEU A 226 5.36 5.76 -11.12
N ARG A 227 4.83 5.70 -12.35
CA ARG A 227 5.07 4.57 -13.25
C ARG A 227 6.51 4.54 -13.74
N GLU A 228 7.07 5.69 -14.10
CA GLU A 228 8.47 5.81 -14.52
C GLU A 228 9.44 5.42 -13.39
N HIS A 229 9.09 5.70 -12.13
CA HIS A 229 9.88 5.27 -10.97
C HIS A 229 9.68 3.81 -10.56
N GLY A 230 8.65 3.12 -11.07
CA GLY A 230 8.39 1.71 -10.82
C GLY A 230 9.38 0.76 -11.50
N ASP A 231 10.04 1.24 -12.57
CA ASP A 231 11.02 0.50 -13.39
C ASP A 231 12.46 0.59 -12.87
N TRP A 232 12.69 1.10 -11.64
CA TRP A 232 14.01 1.01 -11.01
C TRP A 232 14.24 -0.44 -10.57
N ASP A 233 14.66 -1.27 -11.53
CA ASP A 233 15.04 -2.65 -11.32
C ASP A 233 15.93 -2.78 -10.07
N CYS A 234 15.59 -3.77 -9.23
CA CYS A 234 16.47 -4.31 -8.18
C CYS A 234 17.74 -4.98 -8.75
N SER A 235 18.15 -4.69 -10.00
CA SER A 235 19.33 -5.25 -10.65
C SER A 235 20.63 -4.49 -10.31
N GLY A 236 20.56 -3.43 -9.52
CA GLY A 236 21.70 -2.58 -9.18
C GLY A 236 22.40 -2.87 -7.85
N SER A 237 22.68 -4.13 -7.48
CA SER A 237 23.60 -4.43 -6.37
C SER A 237 24.18 -5.84 -6.38
N ALA A 238 24.80 -6.24 -7.50
CA ALA A 238 25.80 -7.31 -7.49
C ALA A 238 26.77 -7.18 -8.67
N SER A 239 27.56 -6.10 -8.73
CA SER A 239 28.81 -6.13 -9.49
C SER A 239 29.84 -5.14 -8.92
N GLY A 240 31.04 -5.68 -8.65
CA GLY A 240 32.20 -4.96 -8.12
C GLY A 240 32.35 -5.18 -6.62
N GLY A 241 33.34 -5.90 -6.11
CA GLY A 241 34.54 -6.47 -6.70
C GLY A 241 35.56 -6.54 -5.58
N GLU A 242 36.28 -7.64 -5.47
CA GLU A 242 37.62 -7.65 -4.87
C GLU A 242 38.37 -8.84 -5.45
N ALA A 243 39.08 -8.56 -6.54
CA ALA A 243 40.36 -9.18 -6.82
C ALA A 243 41.41 -8.25 -6.20
N GLY A 244 42.25 -8.83 -5.35
CA GLY A 244 43.37 -8.20 -4.65
C GLY A 244 44.07 -9.24 -3.80
#